data_AF-A0A3A4K877-F1
#
_entry.id   AF-A0A3A4K877-F1
#
_cell.length_a   1.000
_cell.length_b   1.000
_cell.length_c   1.000
_cell.angle_alpha   90.00
_cell.angle_beta   90.00
_cell.angle_gamma   90.00
#
_symmetry.space_group_name_H-M   'P 1'
#
loop_
_entity.id
_entity.type
_entity.pdbx_description
1 polymer ?
#
loop_
_entity_poly.entity_id
_entity_poly.type
_entity_poly.pdbx_seq_one_letter_code
_entity_poly.pdbx_strand_id
1 'polypeptide(L)'
;MTLTDREEEGITILANKNSPEWALLQLIAAELGYELTETSSEATILRVLMASGLQQIRGRLLEQGYERMARLYEEDAEFKSFAVEDEALLRDYAENVDRNLPA
;
A
#
# COMPACT_ATOMS: atom_id res chain seq x y z
N MET A 1 13.09 -26.03 -3.90
CA MET A 1 12.24 -25.38 -2.87
C MET A 1 11.10 -26.35 -2.60
N THR A 2 10.86 -26.73 -1.36
CA THR A 2 9.73 -27.59 -0.98
C THR A 2 8.69 -26.72 -0.28
N LEU A 3 7.46 -26.79 -0.78
CA LEU A 3 6.31 -26.16 -0.12
C LEU A 3 5.95 -26.99 1.11
N THR A 4 5.44 -26.32 2.13
CA THR A 4 4.78 -26.97 3.27
C THR A 4 3.37 -27.40 2.88
N ASP A 5 2.82 -28.40 3.56
CA ASP A 5 1.45 -28.90 3.31
C ASP A 5 0.40 -27.78 3.30
N ARG A 6 0.58 -26.78 4.19
CA ARG A 6 -0.29 -25.60 4.28
C ARG A 6 -0.16 -24.68 3.06
N GLU A 7 1.04 -24.52 2.51
CA GLU A 7 1.27 -23.74 1.30
C GLU A 7 0.71 -24.46 0.08
N GLU A 8 0.87 -25.78 -0.02
CA GLU A 8 0.27 -26.59 -1.08
C GLU A 8 -1.26 -26.52 -1.06
N GLU A 9 -1.88 -26.65 0.11
CA GLU A 9 -3.34 -26.55 0.28
C GLU A 9 -3.85 -25.16 -0.15
N GLY A 10 -3.18 -24.09 0.32
CA GLY A 10 -3.53 -22.72 -0.05
C GLY A 10 -3.37 -22.44 -1.55
N ILE A 11 -2.29 -22.92 -2.16
CA ILE A 11 -2.07 -22.78 -3.60
C ILE A 11 -3.14 -23.55 -4.39
N THR A 12 -3.50 -24.75 -3.94
CA THR A 12 -4.49 -25.59 -4.63
C THR A 12 -5.86 -24.92 -4.71
N ILE A 13 -6.29 -24.26 -3.63
CA ILE A 13 -7.55 -23.50 -3.59
C ILE A 13 -7.52 -22.33 -4.59
N LEU A 14 -6.42 -21.57 -4.60
CA LEU A 14 -6.26 -20.38 -5.45
C LEU A 14 -5.95 -20.71 -6.91
N ALA A 15 -5.39 -21.89 -7.19
CA ALA A 15 -5.10 -22.37 -8.53
C ALA A 15 -6.31 -23.06 -9.20
N ASN A 16 -7.38 -23.33 -8.45
CA ASN A 16 -8.61 -23.88 -9.00
C ASN A 16 -9.37 -22.81 -9.81
N LYS A 17 -9.24 -22.87 -11.14
CA LYS A 17 -9.82 -21.89 -12.07
C LYS A 17 -11.35 -21.80 -12.06
N ASN A 18 -12.02 -22.81 -11.51
CA ASN A 18 -13.48 -22.86 -11.42
C ASN A 18 -14.01 -22.34 -10.07
N SER A 19 -13.12 -21.91 -9.17
CA SER A 19 -13.52 -21.44 -7.85
C SER A 19 -13.79 -19.92 -7.85
N PRO A 20 -14.63 -19.41 -6.95
CA PRO A 20 -14.79 -17.97 -6.73
C PRO A 20 -13.46 -17.27 -6.41
N GLU A 21 -12.53 -17.96 -5.75
CA GLU A 21 -11.21 -17.45 -5.39
C GLU A 21 -10.35 -17.15 -6.63
N TRP A 22 -10.56 -17.85 -7.75
CA TRP A 22 -9.88 -17.54 -9.01
C TRP A 22 -10.21 -16.15 -9.53
N ALA A 23 -11.48 -15.73 -9.44
CA ALA A 23 -11.91 -14.40 -9.88
C ALA A 23 -11.27 -13.30 -9.01
N LEU A 24 -11.14 -13.54 -7.70
CA LEU A 24 -10.43 -12.63 -6.80
C LEU A 24 -8.94 -12.56 -7.15
N LEU A 25 -8.32 -13.70 -7.45
CA LEU A 25 -6.92 -13.75 -7.86
C LEU A 25 -6.69 -13.00 -9.18
N GLN A 26 -7.63 -13.06 -10.14
CA GLN A 26 -7.59 -12.29 -11.39
C GLN A 26 -7.67 -10.77 -11.14
N LEU A 27 -8.52 -10.32 -10.20
CA LEU A 27 -8.61 -8.91 -9.83
C LEU A 27 -7.30 -8.40 -9.22
N ILE A 28 -6.75 -9.15 -8.26
CA ILE A 28 -5.46 -8.83 -7.63
C ILE A 28 -4.33 -8.85 -8.68
N ALA A 29 -4.34 -9.82 -9.58
CA ALA A 29 -3.38 -9.89 -10.68
C ALA A 29 -3.43 -8.63 -11.54
N ALA A 30 -4.63 -8.18 -11.92
CA ALA A 30 -4.81 -6.98 -12.73
C ALA A 30 -4.30 -5.72 -12.02
N GLU A 31 -4.57 -5.56 -10.72
CA GLU A 31 -4.02 -4.46 -9.91
C GLU A 31 -2.49 -4.47 -9.87
N LEU A 32 -1.89 -5.66 -9.89
CA LEU A 32 -0.44 -5.88 -9.92
C LEU A 32 0.15 -5.81 -11.34
N GLY A 33 -0.67 -5.59 -12.38
CA GLY A 33 -0.23 -5.54 -13.78
C GLY A 33 -0.02 -6.89 -14.46
N TYR A 34 -0.55 -7.97 -13.88
CA TYR A 34 -0.55 -9.32 -14.47
C TYR A 34 -1.89 -9.63 -15.12
N GLU A 35 -1.86 -10.42 -16.19
CA GLU A 35 -3.05 -10.98 -16.81
C GLU A 35 -3.14 -12.47 -16.51
N LEU A 36 -4.18 -12.87 -15.76
CA LEU A 36 -4.47 -14.27 -15.48
C LEU A 36 -5.64 -14.76 -16.32
N THR A 37 -5.36 -15.76 -17.15
CA THR A 37 -6.32 -16.44 -18.03
C THR A 37 -6.44 -17.90 -17.64
N GLU A 38 -7.44 -18.60 -18.17
CA GLU A 38 -7.58 -20.06 -17.99
C GLU A 38 -6.36 -20.84 -18.52
N THR A 39 -5.57 -20.24 -19.41
CA THR A 39 -4.34 -20.84 -19.95
C THR A 39 -3.06 -20.45 -19.20
N SER A 40 -3.17 -19.58 -18.18
CA SER A 40 -2.01 -19.17 -17.40
C SER A 40 -1.35 -20.38 -16.71
N SER A 41 -0.03 -20.40 -16.75
CA SER A 41 0.80 -21.43 -16.13
C SER A 41 0.82 -21.29 -14.61
N GLU A 42 1.06 -22.40 -13.91
CA GLU A 42 1.27 -22.40 -12.44
C GLU A 42 2.37 -21.43 -12.00
N ALA A 43 3.44 -21.30 -12.79
CA ALA A 43 4.50 -20.33 -12.53
C ALA A 43 4.00 -18.88 -12.54
N THR A 44 3.02 -18.56 -13.39
CA THR A 44 2.41 -17.22 -13.44
C THR A 44 1.54 -16.98 -12.20
N ILE A 45 0.75 -17.98 -11.82
CA ILE A 45 -0.07 -17.96 -10.59
C ILE A 45 0.83 -17.72 -9.37
N LEU A 46 1.92 -18.47 -9.24
CA LEU A 46 2.89 -18.30 -8.16
C LEU A 46 3.52 -16.90 -8.15
N ARG A 47 3.84 -16.32 -9.30
CA ARG A 47 4.37 -14.94 -9.37
C ARG A 47 3.36 -13.92 -8.84
N VAL A 48 2.08 -14.06 -9.20
CA VAL A 48 1.02 -13.20 -8.68
C VAL A 48 0.89 -13.35 -7.16
N LEU A 49 0.88 -14.59 -6.65
CA LEU A 49 0.82 -14.86 -5.21
C LEU A 49 2.00 -14.24 -4.45
N MET A 50 3.22 -14.40 -4.97
CA MET A 50 4.43 -13.79 -4.39
C MET A 50 4.36 -12.26 -4.43
N ALA A 51 3.93 -11.67 -5.54
CA ALA A 51 3.80 -10.21 -5.69
C ALA A 51 2.75 -9.63 -4.73
N SER A 52 1.61 -10.30 -4.58
CA SER A 52 0.57 -9.95 -3.62
C SER A 52 1.08 -10.01 -2.17
N GLY A 53 1.76 -11.10 -1.81
CA GLY A 53 2.38 -11.24 -0.48
C GLY A 53 3.40 -10.13 -0.18
N LEU A 54 4.23 -9.76 -1.17
CA LEU A 54 5.18 -8.66 -1.03
C LEU A 54 4.49 -7.32 -0.82
N GLN A 55 3.40 -7.05 -1.54
CA GLN A 55 2.61 -5.82 -1.35
C GLN A 55 2.01 -5.74 0.05
N GLN A 56 1.48 -6.85 0.59
CA GLN A 56 0.95 -6.89 1.95
C GLN A 56 2.04 -6.64 3.00
N ILE A 57 3.22 -7.25 2.83
CA ILE A 57 4.38 -7.01 3.73
C ILE A 57 4.77 -5.53 3.68
N ARG A 58 4.86 -4.94 2.48
CA ARG A 58 5.16 -3.52 2.32
C ARG A 58 4.13 -2.63 3.02
N GLY A 59 2.84 -2.94 2.88
CA GLY A 59 1.76 -2.23 3.57
C GLY A 59 1.95 -2.23 5.08
N ARG A 60 2.16 -3.41 5.68
CA ARG A 60 2.39 -3.55 7.13
C ARG A 60 3.64 -2.82 7.61
N LEU A 61 4.72 -2.84 6.83
CA LEU A 61 5.94 -2.10 7.17
C LEU A 61 5.72 -0.58 7.14
N LEU A 62 4.96 -0.08 6.16
CA LEU A 62 4.60 1.34 6.10
C LEU A 62 3.71 1.73 7.28
N GLU A 63 2.69 0.94 7.60
CA GLU A 63 1.83 1.16 8.77
C GLU A 63 2.65 1.23 10.06
N GLN A 64 3.55 0.27 10.30
CA GLN A 64 4.45 0.28 11.46
C GLN A 64 5.40 1.48 11.46
N GLY A 65 5.88 1.89 10.28
CA GLY A 65 6.70 3.08 10.12
C GLY A 65 5.94 4.34 10.50
N TYR A 66 4.72 4.49 10.02
CA TYR A 66 3.84 5.61 10.35
C TYR A 66 3.47 5.63 11.83
N GLU A 67 3.16 4.48 12.43
CA GLU A 67 2.91 4.40 13.87
C GLU A 67 4.13 4.83 14.69
N ARG A 68 5.33 4.40 14.31
CA ARG A 68 6.57 4.86 14.98
C ARG A 68 6.79 6.35 14.81
N MET A 69 6.56 6.89 13.61
CA MET A 69 6.70 8.32 13.37
C MET A 69 5.69 9.11 14.18
N ALA A 70 4.41 8.71 14.18
CA ALA A 70 3.36 9.34 14.97
C ALA A 70 3.73 9.38 16.47
N ARG A 71 4.28 8.30 17.03
CA ARG A 71 4.75 8.29 18.42
C ARG A 71 5.88 9.29 18.67
N LEU A 72 6.84 9.38 17.76
CA LEU A 72 7.92 10.38 17.85
C LEU A 72 7.38 11.81 17.76
N TYR A 73 6.37 12.06 16.93
CA TYR A 73 5.66 13.35 16.87
C TYR A 73 4.89 13.67 18.16
N GLU A 74 4.35 12.67 18.86
CA GLU A 74 3.64 12.86 20.12
C GLU A 74 4.58 13.08 21.32
N GLU A 75 5.74 12.44 21.31
CA GLU A 75 6.75 12.49 22.37
C GLU A 75 7.64 13.73 22.32
N ASP A 76 7.79 14.38 21.15
CA ASP A 76 8.67 15.54 20.98
C ASP A 76 7.92 16.88 21.09
N ALA A 77 8.17 17.64 22.16
CA ALA A 77 7.54 18.93 22.42
C ALA A 77 7.98 20.04 21.43
N GLU A 78 9.12 19.86 20.76
CA GLU A 78 9.68 20.82 19.78
C GLU A 78 8.93 20.79 18.44
N PHE A 79 8.25 19.69 18.10
CA PHE A 79 7.44 19.59 16.88
C PHE A 79 6.03 20.17 17.01
N LYS A 80 5.52 20.37 18.24
CA LYS A 80 4.24 21.06 18.48
C LYS A 80 4.27 22.55 18.13
N SER A 81 5.45 23.19 18.13
CA SER A 81 5.59 24.59 17.71
C SER A 81 5.64 24.77 16.20
N PHE A 82 6.01 23.73 15.43
CA PHE A 82 6.14 23.82 13.97
C PHE A 82 4.78 24.08 13.28
N ALA A 83 3.71 23.44 13.75
CA ALA A 83 2.36 23.67 13.21
C ALA A 83 1.81 25.08 13.50
N VAL A 84 2.29 25.74 14.55
CA VAL A 84 1.87 27.11 14.93
C VAL A 84 2.61 28.16 14.09
N GLU A 85 3.88 27.90 13.75
CA GLU A 85 4.65 28.75 12.84
C GLU A 85 4.09 28.71 11.41
N ASP A 86 3.59 27.56 10.96
CA ASP A 86 3.02 27.39 9.62
C ASP A 86 1.69 28.17 9.44
N GLU A 87 0.85 28.28 10.48
CA GLU A 87 -0.40 29.06 10.42
C GLU A 87 -0.14 30.57 10.30
N ALA A 88 0.89 31.08 11.01
CA ALA A 88 1.29 32.48 10.91
C ALA A 88 1.95 32.79 9.56
N LEU A 89 2.78 31.87 9.05
CA LEU A 89 3.41 31.96 7.74
C LEU A 89 2.37 31.94 6.60
N LEU A 90 1.37 31.06 6.70
CA LEU A 90 0.26 30.98 5.74
C LEU A 90 -0.61 32.25 5.75
N ARG A 91 -0.80 32.86 6.92
CA ARG A 91 -1.54 34.13 7.05
C ARG A 91 -0.79 35.29 6.41
N ASP A 92 0.52 35.41 6.66
CA ASP A 92 1.37 36.44 6.03
C ASP A 92 1.49 36.22 4.51
N TYR A 93 1.58 34.97 4.06
CA TYR A 93 1.57 34.65 2.63
C TYR A 93 0.23 35.02 1.98
N ALA A 94 -0.91 34.70 2.61
CA ALA A 94 -2.22 35.08 2.10
C ALA A 94 -2.40 36.61 2.02
N GLU A 95 -1.96 37.36 3.04
CA GLU A 95 -2.01 38.83 3.05
C GLU A 95 -1.12 39.45 1.96
N ASN A 96 0.05 38.87 1.69
CA ASN A 96 0.97 39.36 0.66
C ASN A 96 0.57 38.96 -0.77
N VAL A 97 -0.12 37.82 -0.94
CA VAL A 97 -0.66 37.40 -2.24
C VAL A 97 -1.86 38.25 -2.64
N ASP A 98 -2.78 38.57 -1.71
CA ASP A 98 -3.93 39.46 -1.98
C ASP A 98 -3.49 40.90 -2.32
N ARG A 99 -2.34 41.35 -1.82
CA ARG A 99 -1.82 42.69 -2.11
C ARG A 99 -1.17 42.83 -3.49
N ASN A 100 -0.75 41.72 -4.09
CA ASN A 100 0.01 41.70 -5.36
C ASN A 100 -0.80 41.11 -6.54
N LEU A 101 -2.04 40.71 -6.32
CA LEU A 101 -2.97 40.33 -7.40
C LEU A 101 -3.53 41.61 -8.05
N PRO A 102 -3.29 41.86 -9.36
CA PRO A 102 -3.98 42.94 -10.06
C PRO A 102 -5.49 42.63 -10.12
N ALA A 103 -6.30 43.65 -9.88
CA ALA A 103 -7.77 43.61 -9.89
C ALA A 103 -8.36 43.12 -11.21
#